data_AF-A0A7J5VC22-F1
#
_entry.id   AF-A0A7J5VC22-F1
#
_cell.length_a   1.000
_cell.length_b   1.000
_cell.length_c   1.000
_cell.angle_alpha   90.00
_cell.angle_beta   90.00
_cell.angle_gamma   90.00
#
_symmetry.space_group_name_H-M   'P 1'
#
loop_
_entity.id
_entity.type
_entity.pdbx_description
1 polymer ?
#
loop_
_entity_poly.entity_id
_entity_poly.type
_entity_poly.pdbx_seq_one_letter_code
_entity_poly.pdbx_strand_id
1 'polypeptide(L)'
;MNLEIGTLLRWDHFPAPKYGTEIKPRWFIYLGETGSFTQTAYVYLATTTTQLDHFQLGGTRAGHIHFKFEKRQFSMFDDDCIIDFDEKPYSIEKNNLLKNQASIVEKGKLNEQTLRMIYNRFLESGLLSKMEMLDLHSSFNNSGITGLKKPK
;
A
#
# COMPACT_ATOMS: atom_id res chain seq x y z
N MET A 1 -1.95 -13.80 -11.35
CA MET A 1 -1.19 -13.49 -10.12
C MET A 1 -2.07 -13.75 -8.90
N ASN A 2 -1.57 -14.41 -7.86
CA ASN A 2 -2.27 -14.60 -6.59
C ASN A 2 -1.53 -13.82 -5.50
N LEU A 3 -2.08 -12.68 -5.07
CA LEU A 3 -1.40 -11.77 -4.14
C LEU A 3 -1.84 -12.01 -2.71
N GLU A 4 -0.86 -12.03 -1.81
CA GLU A 4 -1.10 -12.10 -0.37
C GLU A 4 -0.97 -10.72 0.27
N ILE A 5 -1.72 -10.47 1.34
CA ILE A 5 -1.64 -9.22 2.09
C ILE A 5 -0.19 -8.96 2.54
N GLY A 6 0.29 -7.76 2.24
CA GLY A 6 1.65 -7.34 2.52
C GLY A 6 2.70 -7.72 1.49
N THR A 7 2.32 -8.36 0.37
CA THR A 7 3.23 -8.55 -0.76
C THR A 7 3.72 -7.17 -1.25
N LEU A 8 5.04 -7.05 -1.36
CA LEU A 8 5.72 -5.89 -1.89
C LEU A 8 5.90 -6.06 -3.39
N LEU A 9 5.38 -5.11 -4.15
CA LEU A 9 5.39 -5.10 -5.60
C LEU A 9 6.25 -3.95 -6.10
N ARG A 10 7.06 -4.21 -7.12
CA ARG A 10 7.65 -3.18 -7.96
C ARG A 10 6.97 -3.23 -9.32
N TRP A 11 6.31 -2.14 -9.70
CA TRP A 11 5.63 -2.01 -10.98
C TRP A 11 6.42 -1.07 -11.88
N ASP A 12 7.13 -1.63 -12.87
CA ASP A 12 8.12 -0.89 -13.66
C ASP A 12 7.50 0.16 -14.58
N HIS A 13 6.35 -0.15 -15.17
CA HIS A 13 5.62 0.74 -16.10
C HIS A 13 4.25 1.11 -15.54
N PHE A 14 4.22 1.73 -14.36
CA PHE A 14 2.95 2.08 -13.72
C PHE A 14 2.16 3.12 -14.54
N PRO A 15 0.92 2.81 -14.99
CA PRO A 15 0.23 3.62 -16.00
C PRO A 15 -0.52 4.83 -15.43
N ALA A 16 -0.60 4.98 -14.10
CA ALA A 16 -1.47 5.96 -13.45
C ALA A 16 -0.72 6.86 -12.44
N PRO A 17 0.32 7.61 -12.85
CA PRO A 17 1.07 8.46 -11.91
C PRO A 17 0.15 9.52 -11.28
N LYS A 18 0.12 9.59 -9.94
CA LYS A 18 -0.58 10.68 -9.22
C LYS A 18 0.02 12.07 -9.46
N TYR A 19 1.32 12.12 -9.78
CA TYR A 19 2.08 13.36 -9.92
C TYR A 19 2.97 13.27 -11.16
N GLY A 20 2.90 14.29 -12.01
CA GLY A 20 3.63 14.36 -13.27
C GLY A 20 3.11 13.41 -14.34
N THR A 21 3.75 13.43 -15.51
CA THR A 21 3.43 12.58 -16.66
C THR A 21 4.45 11.46 -16.88
N GLU A 22 5.51 11.42 -16.07
CA GLU A 22 6.59 10.46 -16.20
C GLU A 22 6.17 9.07 -15.73
N ILE A 23 6.37 8.07 -16.60
CA ILE A 23 6.22 6.66 -16.28
C ILE A 23 7.55 6.17 -15.70
N LYS A 24 7.54 5.85 -14.41
CA LYS A 24 8.70 5.33 -13.69
C LYS A 24 8.31 4.17 -12.79
N PRO A 25 9.28 3.31 -12.39
CA PRO A 25 9.02 2.25 -11.45
C PRO A 25 8.44 2.77 -10.14
N ARG A 26 7.42 2.08 -9.62
CA ARG A 26 6.81 2.39 -8.32
C ARG A 26 6.72 1.16 -7.45
N TRP A 27 6.89 1.41 -6.16
CA TRP A 27 6.77 0.39 -5.13
C TRP A 27 5.39 0.47 -4.50
N PHE A 28 4.80 -0.70 -4.28
CA PHE A 28 3.47 -0.86 -3.71
C PHE A 28 3.43 -1.97 -2.69
N ILE A 29 2.70 -1.74 -1.60
CA ILE A 29 2.32 -2.75 -0.64
C ILE A 29 0.86 -3.11 -0.96
N TYR A 30 0.61 -4.39 -1.23
CA TYR A 30 -0.75 -4.90 -1.42
C TYR A 30 -1.49 -4.98 -0.09
N LEU A 31 -2.58 -4.22 0.04
CA LEU A 31 -3.37 -4.12 1.27
C LEU A 31 -4.66 -4.94 1.22
N GLY A 32 -5.00 -5.50 0.06
CA GLY A 32 -6.21 -6.30 -0.11
C GLY A 32 -7.05 -5.83 -1.28
N GLU A 33 -8.30 -6.28 -1.30
CA GLU A 33 -9.22 -6.05 -2.39
C GLU A 33 -10.66 -5.92 -1.90
N THR A 34 -11.53 -5.40 -2.75
CA THR A 34 -12.97 -5.33 -2.46
C THR A 34 -13.55 -6.73 -2.28
N GLY A 35 -14.57 -6.83 -1.41
CA GLY A 35 -15.23 -8.11 -1.14
C GLY A 35 -15.79 -8.81 -2.38
N SER A 36 -15.88 -10.15 -2.32
CA SER A 36 -16.24 -11.02 -3.46
C SER A 36 -17.63 -10.78 -4.08
N PHE A 37 -18.48 -9.96 -3.46
CA PHE A 37 -19.83 -9.64 -3.94
C PHE A 37 -19.91 -8.32 -4.73
N THR A 38 -18.80 -7.60 -4.91
CA THR A 38 -18.76 -6.39 -5.73
C THR A 38 -18.76 -6.74 -7.22
N GLN A 39 -19.56 -6.05 -8.04
CA GLN A 39 -19.58 -6.25 -9.50
C GLN A 39 -18.21 -5.98 -10.15
N THR A 40 -17.44 -5.05 -9.58
CA THR A 40 -16.09 -4.72 -10.03
C THR A 40 -15.12 -4.89 -8.86
N ALA A 41 -14.15 -5.78 -9.02
CA ALA A 41 -13.12 -6.00 -8.02
C ALA A 41 -12.02 -4.92 -8.12
N TYR A 42 -11.70 -4.27 -7.01
CA TYR A 42 -10.59 -3.34 -6.90
C TYR A 42 -9.54 -3.86 -5.93
N VAL A 43 -8.26 -3.61 -6.22
CA VAL A 43 -7.14 -3.84 -5.30
C VAL A 43 -6.71 -2.53 -4.67
N TYR A 44 -6.31 -2.59 -3.41
CA TYR A 44 -5.77 -1.46 -2.65
C TYR A 44 -4.26 -1.55 -2.55
N LEU A 45 -3.56 -0.56 -3.10
CA LEU A 45 -2.09 -0.49 -3.12
C LEU A 45 -1.59 0.78 -2.44
N ALA A 46 -0.92 0.66 -1.30
CA ALA A 46 -0.20 1.78 -0.70
C ALA A 46 1.17 1.93 -1.38
N THR A 47 1.57 3.14 -1.74
CA THR A 47 2.86 3.39 -2.38
C THR A 47 3.90 3.86 -1.36
N THR A 48 5.17 3.67 -1.69
CA THR A 48 6.29 4.22 -0.91
C THR A 48 7.12 5.20 -1.74
N THR A 49 7.83 6.10 -1.07
CA THR A 49 8.72 7.08 -1.71
C THR A 49 10.11 7.08 -1.08
N THR A 50 11.13 7.28 -1.91
CA THR A 50 12.53 7.48 -1.47
C THR A 50 12.86 8.95 -1.23
N GLN A 51 11.90 9.87 -1.43
CA GLN A 51 12.08 11.31 -1.20
C GLN A 51 11.95 11.64 0.30
N LEU A 52 12.92 11.17 1.09
CA LEU A 52 12.90 11.26 2.55
C LEU A 52 12.89 12.72 3.06
N ASP A 53 13.53 13.63 2.33
CA ASP A 53 13.67 15.03 2.72
C ASP A 53 12.33 15.78 2.79
N HIS A 54 11.30 15.32 2.08
CA HIS A 54 9.96 15.90 2.19
C HIS A 54 9.34 15.72 3.59
N PHE A 55 9.75 14.70 4.33
CA PHE A 55 9.22 14.37 5.66
C PHE A 55 10.07 14.92 6.82
N GLN A 56 11.20 15.56 6.50
CA GLN A 56 12.05 16.22 7.49
C GLN A 56 11.55 17.64 7.81
N LEU A 57 12.08 18.26 8.86
CA LEU A 57 11.74 19.64 9.23
C LEU A 57 11.97 20.60 8.05
N GLY A 58 10.96 21.38 7.69
CA GLY A 58 10.98 22.29 6.54
C GLY A 58 10.61 21.65 5.20
N GLY A 59 10.44 20.32 5.16
CA GLY A 59 9.92 19.61 3.99
C GLY A 59 8.41 19.82 3.79
N THR A 60 7.94 19.61 2.56
CA THR A 60 6.53 19.80 2.17
C THR A 60 5.55 18.83 2.83
N ARG A 61 6.05 17.73 3.41
CA ARG A 61 5.31 16.69 4.13
C ARG A 61 5.81 16.52 5.57
N ALA A 62 6.47 17.54 6.14
CA ALA A 62 7.05 17.46 7.49
C ALA A 62 6.01 17.12 8.59
N GLY A 63 4.76 17.51 8.39
CA GLY A 63 3.65 17.21 9.29
C GLY A 63 2.94 15.88 9.04
N HIS A 64 3.33 15.13 7.99
CA HIS A 64 2.61 13.93 7.61
C HIS A 64 2.90 12.76 8.56
N ILE A 65 1.87 11.98 8.88
CA ILE A 65 2.04 10.71 9.57
C ILE A 65 2.66 9.71 8.60
N HIS A 66 3.80 9.13 8.97
CA HIS A 66 4.56 8.26 8.08
C HIS A 66 5.34 7.18 8.83
N PHE A 67 5.79 6.16 8.10
CA PHE A 67 6.73 5.16 8.61
C PHE A 67 7.88 4.97 7.62
N LYS A 68 9.11 5.01 8.14
CA LYS A 68 10.33 4.78 7.36
C LYS A 68 10.69 3.30 7.39
N PHE A 69 10.75 2.68 6.22
CA PHE A 69 11.40 1.40 6.01
C PHE A 69 12.90 1.63 5.79
N GLU A 70 13.71 1.18 6.73
CA GLU A 70 15.16 1.16 6.55
C GLU A 70 15.55 -0.12 5.80
N LYS A 71 16.27 0.01 4.68
CA LYS A 71 16.70 -1.13 3.83
C LYS A 71 17.42 -2.21 4.63
N ARG A 72 18.22 -1.81 5.61
CA ARG A 72 18.94 -2.74 6.51
C ARG A 72 18.01 -3.66 7.31
N GLN A 73 16.79 -3.24 7.61
CA GLN A 73 15.78 -4.02 8.32
C GLN A 73 14.78 -4.66 7.35
N PHE A 74 14.49 -3.99 6.24
CA PHE A 74 13.55 -4.42 5.21
C PHE A 74 14.27 -4.61 3.88
N SER A 75 15.09 -5.68 3.78
CA SER A 75 15.98 -5.93 2.63
C SER A 75 15.25 -6.24 1.31
N MET A 76 13.92 -6.38 1.34
CA MET A 76 13.09 -6.49 0.14
C MET A 76 12.96 -5.16 -0.63
N PHE A 77 13.25 -4.02 0.01
CA PHE A 77 13.36 -2.72 -0.66
C PHE A 77 14.76 -2.50 -1.22
N ASP A 78 14.84 -1.84 -2.37
CA ASP A 78 16.14 -1.51 -2.97
C ASP A 78 16.84 -0.33 -2.24
N ASP A 79 16.09 0.54 -1.54
CA ASP A 79 16.56 1.72 -0.81
C ASP A 79 15.71 2.01 0.44
N ASP A 80 16.20 2.87 1.33
CA ASP A 80 15.39 3.44 2.41
C ASP A 80 14.18 4.19 1.82
N CYS A 81 12.99 3.92 2.33
CA CYS A 81 11.77 4.51 1.80
C CYS A 81 10.74 4.78 2.90
N ILE A 82 9.69 5.53 2.55
CA ILE A 82 8.63 5.93 3.45
C ILE A 82 7.27 5.53 2.87
N ILE A 83 6.39 4.96 3.71
CA ILE A 83 4.95 4.98 3.48
C ILE A 83 4.36 6.22 4.15
N ASP A 84 3.55 6.95 3.39
CA ASP A 84 2.85 8.15 3.82
C ASP A 84 1.39 7.78 4.15
N PHE A 85 1.01 7.85 5.42
CA PHE A 85 -0.35 7.51 5.86
C PHE A 85 -1.34 8.66 5.68
N ASP A 86 -0.84 9.83 5.29
CA ASP A 86 -1.63 10.99 4.87
C ASP A 86 -1.83 10.99 3.33
N GLU A 87 -1.31 9.97 2.63
CA GLU A 87 -1.60 9.70 1.23
C GLU A 87 -2.53 8.48 1.05
N LYS A 88 -3.68 8.68 0.40
CA LYS A 88 -4.65 7.60 0.16
C LYS A 88 -4.03 6.49 -0.72
N PRO A 89 -4.19 5.19 -0.35
CA PRO A 89 -3.84 4.08 -1.24
C PRO A 89 -4.51 4.18 -2.61
N TYR A 90 -3.84 3.66 -3.64
CA TYR A 90 -4.45 3.52 -4.95
C TYR A 90 -5.55 2.46 -4.88
N SER A 91 -6.68 2.75 -5.52
CA SER A 91 -7.71 1.76 -5.85
C SER A 91 -7.61 1.47 -7.35
N ILE A 92 -7.21 0.26 -7.70
CA ILE A 92 -6.98 -0.15 -9.09
C ILE A 92 -7.91 -1.30 -9.41
N GLU A 93 -8.61 -1.25 -10.54
CA GLU A 93 -9.41 -2.39 -10.97
C GLU A 93 -8.51 -3.64 -11.10
N LYS A 94 -8.92 -4.76 -10.49
CA LYS A 94 -8.16 -6.01 -10.45
C LYS A 94 -7.80 -6.49 -11.87
N ASN A 95 -8.71 -6.31 -12.83
CA ASN A 95 -8.45 -6.63 -14.23
C ASN A 95 -7.32 -5.79 -14.82
N ASN A 96 -7.18 -4.52 -14.44
CA ASN A 96 -6.10 -3.67 -14.90
C ASN A 96 -4.74 -4.11 -14.31
N LEU A 97 -4.72 -4.50 -13.03
CA LEU A 97 -3.55 -5.12 -12.42
C LEU A 97 -3.14 -6.41 -13.18
N LEU A 98 -4.09 -7.31 -13.44
CA LEU A 98 -3.85 -8.57 -14.14
C LEU A 98 -3.36 -8.38 -15.58
N LYS A 99 -3.93 -7.42 -16.32
CA LYS A 99 -3.46 -7.05 -17.67
C LYS A 99 -2.01 -6.60 -17.70
N ASN A 100 -1.54 -5.99 -16.61
CA ASN A 100 -0.17 -5.46 -16.49
C ASN A 100 0.76 -6.36 -15.68
N GLN A 101 0.35 -7.58 -15.30
CA GLN A 101 1.12 -8.44 -14.38
C GLN A 101 2.54 -8.75 -14.87
N ALA A 102 2.78 -8.76 -16.19
CA ALA A 102 4.11 -8.98 -16.76
C ALA A 102 5.12 -7.85 -16.46
N SER A 103 4.63 -6.66 -16.06
CA SER A 103 5.44 -5.50 -15.67
C SER A 103 5.54 -5.32 -14.14
N ILE A 104 5.06 -6.31 -13.38
CA ILE A 104 4.99 -6.29 -11.93
C ILE A 104 5.91 -7.39 -11.40
N VAL A 105 6.84 -7.01 -10.53
CA VAL A 105 7.78 -7.91 -9.88
C VAL A 105 7.45 -7.98 -8.40
N GLU A 106 7.23 -9.19 -7.89
CA GLU A 106 7.11 -9.45 -6.46
C GLU A 106 8.50 -9.43 -5.81
N LYS A 107 8.69 -8.59 -4.79
CA LYS A 107 10.00 -8.34 -4.16
C LYS A 107 10.12 -8.95 -2.76
N GLY A 108 9.00 -9.33 -2.15
CA GLY A 108 8.95 -9.96 -0.83
C GLY A 108 7.61 -9.72 -0.16
N LYS A 109 7.54 -9.98 1.15
CA LYS A 109 6.32 -9.81 1.95
C LYS A 109 6.64 -9.21 3.31
N LEU A 110 5.85 -8.23 3.73
CA LEU A 110 5.96 -7.64 5.07
C LEU A 110 5.47 -8.62 6.15
N ASN A 111 6.08 -8.55 7.32
CA ASN A 111 5.66 -9.37 8.46
C ASN A 111 4.33 -8.87 9.07
N GLU A 112 3.67 -9.73 9.83
CA GLU A 112 2.36 -9.44 10.44
C GLU A 112 2.38 -8.19 11.33
N GLN A 113 3.42 -8.01 12.15
CA GLN A 113 3.52 -6.85 13.04
C GLN A 113 3.52 -5.53 12.26
N THR A 114 4.26 -5.47 11.16
CA THR A 114 4.31 -4.31 10.26
C THR A 114 2.95 -4.08 9.61
N LEU A 115 2.28 -5.15 9.18
CA LEU A 115 0.96 -5.05 8.57
C LEU A 115 -0.10 -4.54 9.55
N ARG A 116 -0.09 -5.01 10.79
CA ARG A 116 -0.96 -4.49 11.86
C ARG A 116 -0.74 -3.00 12.10
N MET A 117 0.52 -2.56 12.11
CA MET A 117 0.86 -1.14 12.24
C MET A 117 0.32 -0.33 11.05
N ILE A 118 0.52 -0.78 9.81
CA ILE A 118 -0.01 -0.13 8.60
C ILE A 118 -1.53 -0.01 8.66
N TYR A 119 -2.23 -1.10 9.00
CA TYR A 119 -3.70 -1.11 9.12
C TYR A 119 -4.18 -0.07 10.15
N ASN A 120 -3.59 -0.08 11.35
CA ASN A 120 -3.99 0.84 12.41
C ASN A 120 -3.72 2.30 12.03
N ARG A 121 -2.62 2.59 11.32
CA ARG A 121 -2.31 3.94 10.84
C ARG A 121 -3.33 4.44 9.81
N PHE A 122 -3.75 3.60 8.86
CA PHE A 122 -4.83 3.98 7.94
C PHE A 122 -6.20 4.11 8.63
N LEU A 123 -6.47 3.28 9.64
CA LEU A 123 -7.68 3.42 10.45
C LEU A 123 -7.70 4.74 11.24
N GLU A 124 -6.57 5.15 11.79
CA GLU A 124 -6.39 6.41 12.53
C GLU A 124 -6.44 7.64 11.63
N SER A 125 -5.88 7.58 10.42
CA SER A 125 -5.81 8.73 9.52
C SER A 125 -7.17 9.17 8.98
N GLY A 126 -8.15 8.27 8.93
CA GLY A 126 -9.49 8.58 8.43
C GLY A 126 -9.57 8.90 6.93
N LEU A 127 -8.48 8.70 6.18
CA LEU A 127 -8.42 8.94 4.74
C LEU A 127 -9.28 7.98 3.90
N LEU A 128 -9.38 6.74 4.38
CA LEU A 128 -10.15 5.70 3.72
C LEU A 128 -11.60 5.80 4.17
N SER A 129 -12.52 5.66 3.23
CA SER A 129 -13.94 5.56 3.54
C SER A 129 -14.21 4.32 4.40
N LYS A 130 -15.35 4.33 5.10
CA LYS A 130 -15.76 3.18 5.92
C LYS A 130 -15.80 1.86 5.13
N MET A 131 -16.25 1.90 3.88
CA MET A 131 -16.30 0.70 3.02
C MET A 131 -14.89 0.21 2.66
N GLU A 132 -14.00 1.11 2.25
CA GLU A 132 -12.60 0.74 1.95
C GLU A 132 -11.90 0.15 3.19
N MET A 133 -12.14 0.72 4.39
CA MET A 133 -11.59 0.15 5.62
C MET A 133 -12.21 -1.20 5.99
N LEU A 134 -13.48 -1.46 5.65
CA LEU A 134 -14.11 -2.78 5.83
C LEU A 134 -13.53 -3.81 4.86
N ASP A 135 -13.22 -3.41 3.64
CA ASP A 135 -12.54 -4.26 2.65
C ASP A 135 -11.13 -4.63 3.12
N LEU A 136 -10.36 -3.65 3.62
CA LEU A 136 -9.05 -3.90 4.24
C LEU A 136 -9.19 -4.81 5.47
N HIS A 137 -10.15 -4.54 6.36
CA HIS A 137 -10.38 -5.36 7.56
C HIS A 137 -10.67 -6.82 7.20
N SER A 138 -11.54 -7.04 6.21
CA SER A 138 -11.89 -8.37 5.73
C SER A 138 -10.70 -9.07 5.08
N SER A 139 -9.96 -8.34 4.23
CA SER A 139 -8.76 -8.84 3.56
C SER A 139 -7.69 -9.29 4.54
N PHE A 140 -7.39 -8.49 5.56
CA PHE A 140 -6.41 -8.82 6.60
C PHE A 140 -6.87 -10.02 7.46
N ASN A 141 -8.15 -10.08 7.84
CA ASN A 141 -8.66 -11.24 8.59
C ASN A 141 -8.57 -12.53 7.77
N ASN A 142 -8.92 -12.48 6.48
CA ASN A 142 -8.84 -13.62 5.58
C ASN A 142 -7.41 -14.10 5.37
N SER A 143 -6.40 -13.21 5.49
CA SER A 143 -4.98 -13.58 5.49
C SER A 143 -4.45 -14.02 6.86
N GLY A 144 -5.31 -14.25 7.86
CA GLY A 144 -4.94 -14.70 9.20
C GLY A 144 -4.57 -13.60 10.19
N ILE A 145 -4.55 -12.33 9.78
CA ILE A 145 -4.24 -11.18 10.64
C ILE A 145 -5.53 -10.74 11.37
N THR A 146 -5.90 -11.51 12.40
CA THR A 146 -7.16 -11.33 13.14
C THR A 146 -7.02 -10.40 14.34
N GLY A 147 -8.13 -10.03 14.98
CA GLY A 147 -8.14 -9.18 16.17
C GLY A 147 -7.94 -7.68 15.90
N LEU A 148 -8.02 -7.26 14.63
CA LEU A 148 -7.97 -5.86 14.24
C LEU A 148 -9.25 -5.13 14.64
N LYS A 149 -9.11 -3.88 15.08
CA LYS A 149 -10.25 -3.01 15.41
C LYS A 149 -11.12 -2.80 14.17
N LYS A 150 -12.40 -3.16 14.28
CA LYS A 150 -13.36 -2.97 13.19
C LYS A 150 -13.60 -1.47 12.95
N PRO A 151 -13.62 -1.00 11.69
CA PRO A 151 -13.99 0.39 11.38
C PRO A 151 -15.43 0.68 11.82
N LYS A 152 -15.65 1.86 12.40
CA LYS A 152 -16.95 2.31 12.90
C LYS A 152 -17.73 3.08 11.85
#